data_AF-A0A950EDL4-F1
#
_entry.id   AF-A0A950EDL4-F1
#
_cell.length_a   1.000
_cell.length_b   1.000
_cell.length_c   1.000
_cell.angle_alpha   90.00
_cell.angle_beta   90.00
_cell.angle_gamma   90.00
#
_symmetry.space_group_name_H-M   'P 1'
#
loop_
_entity.id
_entity.type
_entity.pdbx_description
1 polymer ?
#
loop_
_entity_poly.entity_id
_entity_poly.type
_entity_poly.pdbx_seq_one_letter_code
_entity_poly.pdbx_strand_id
1 'polypeptide(L)'
;MIVHRLLPKVAAGLSVSLALTLVAASRAQAPNSGPPLSSGSGAGTGTGMMGGDTRNTTGTGQESGRLGGTTGTGTESGTGPRSWPSREPLLPEVGPRQPLPGGRMPRTTGSIPLGPGATTNFPDNPALFPSPTLPESEPGESELSQVSPDILRDARAITDPGERSLALQRTANVAIFSQQLPLARQALIDAAEAALRVPVPLIHDQRLTAIIISMSNLAEATLREGKVDLSLPEIEGDQPSALPNVDRVKVIGQAEESWNRAADLAWRILNPTYRVEMLYRVVDNAAYGSQVIINEFPHGGESIHNGGESMHDGQNAEGRAIEAAADRVLANAAATAVRIERPVWRDRALVQITIAASASKQFARGSQVARTIPHPEVRSDALIRLADAQARRGDPQGATQTYADAARSVASIPAEGPRIILTGVLLDDMISVGRFGDAKASVGLYDDRPHQLNALGAIAESQGRRGRADEARAWITREIPPQEQSILYRRVNAGIISAIESSRSKDISNQQR
;
A
#
# COMPACT_ATOMS: atom_id res chain seq x y z
N MET A 1 58.66 -35.01 12.96
CA MET A 1 58.34 -35.97 11.87
C MET A 1 57.46 -35.24 10.87
N ILE A 2 58.07 -34.81 9.78
CA ILE A 2 57.51 -33.97 8.72
C ILE A 2 57.17 -34.91 7.56
N VAL A 3 55.94 -34.86 7.02
CA VAL A 3 55.64 -35.44 5.70
C VAL A 3 54.71 -34.50 4.92
N HIS A 4 55.30 -33.88 3.90
CA HIS A 4 54.67 -33.20 2.77
C HIS A 4 53.86 -34.17 1.88
N ARG A 5 52.79 -33.69 1.22
CA ARG A 5 52.45 -33.90 -0.22
C ARG A 5 51.06 -33.30 -0.52
N LEU A 6 50.97 -32.22 -1.28
CA LEU A 6 50.89 -32.08 -2.76
C LEU A 6 49.44 -31.95 -3.27
N LEU A 7 49.15 -30.74 -3.76
CA LEU A 7 48.02 -30.37 -4.63
C LEU A 7 48.00 -31.19 -5.94
N PRO A 8 46.85 -31.20 -6.63
CA PRO A 8 46.87 -30.75 -8.02
C PRO A 8 45.82 -29.67 -8.33
N LYS A 9 46.25 -28.75 -9.19
CA LYS A 9 45.43 -27.79 -9.94
C LYS A 9 44.67 -28.53 -11.05
N VAL A 10 43.40 -28.20 -11.26
CA VAL A 10 42.76 -28.29 -12.59
C VAL A 10 41.94 -27.02 -12.83
N ALA A 11 42.28 -26.34 -13.91
CA ALA A 11 41.56 -25.23 -14.48
C ALA A 11 40.82 -25.71 -15.74
N ALA A 12 39.56 -25.33 -15.89
CA ALA A 12 38.79 -25.20 -17.14
C ALA A 12 37.46 -24.55 -16.73
N GLY A 13 37.01 -23.40 -17.23
CA GLY A 13 37.13 -22.90 -18.59
C GLY A 13 35.82 -23.18 -19.32
N LEU A 14 34.78 -22.37 -19.08
CA LEU A 14 33.55 -22.36 -19.86
C LEU A 14 32.92 -20.96 -19.84
N SER A 15 33.47 -20.13 -20.71
CA SER A 15 32.90 -18.88 -21.19
C SER A 15 31.83 -19.19 -22.24
N VAL A 16 30.57 -18.93 -21.93
CA VAL A 16 29.48 -18.93 -22.91
C VAL A 16 29.38 -17.51 -23.49
N SER A 17 29.98 -17.32 -24.65
CA SER A 17 29.79 -16.14 -25.49
C SER A 17 28.50 -16.31 -26.30
N LEU A 18 27.46 -15.54 -25.98
CA LEU A 18 26.30 -15.38 -26.85
C LEU A 18 26.54 -14.16 -27.75
N ALA A 19 26.89 -14.43 -29.00
CA ALA A 19 26.99 -13.43 -30.05
C ALA A 19 25.57 -13.04 -30.50
N LEU A 20 25.21 -11.76 -30.33
CA LEU A 20 24.09 -11.16 -31.05
C LEU A 20 24.64 -10.13 -32.03
N THR A 21 24.67 -10.53 -33.29
CA THR A 21 24.88 -9.67 -34.45
C THR A 21 23.64 -8.81 -34.66
N LEU A 22 23.76 -7.49 -34.48
CA LEU A 22 22.85 -6.54 -35.12
C LEU A 22 23.64 -5.48 -35.89
N VAL A 23 23.24 -5.37 -37.15
CA VAL A 23 23.82 -4.56 -38.21
C VAL A 23 23.64 -3.07 -37.90
N ALA A 24 24.75 -2.34 -38.00
CA ALA A 24 24.76 -0.88 -38.03
C ALA A 24 24.25 -0.38 -39.39
N ALA A 25 23.28 0.52 -39.38
CA ALA A 25 23.03 1.47 -40.45
C ALA A 25 22.89 2.87 -39.82
N SER A 26 23.93 3.66 -40.00
CA SER A 26 24.01 5.07 -39.62
C SER A 26 23.34 5.94 -40.69
N ARG A 27 22.43 6.84 -40.26
CA ARG A 27 22.29 8.16 -40.88
C ARG A 27 21.96 9.20 -39.81
N ALA A 28 22.78 10.23 -39.80
CA ALA A 28 22.68 11.42 -38.98
C ALA A 28 21.59 12.36 -39.51
N GLN A 29 20.84 12.97 -38.59
CA GLN A 29 20.14 14.24 -38.80
C GLN A 29 19.80 14.86 -37.44
N ALA A 30 20.22 16.10 -37.24
CA ALA A 30 19.85 17.01 -36.16
C ALA A 30 19.60 18.40 -36.79
N PRO A 31 19.02 19.38 -36.09
CA PRO A 31 17.97 19.30 -35.07
C PRO A 31 16.76 20.20 -35.46
N ASN A 32 15.58 19.96 -34.90
CA ASN A 32 14.52 20.98 -34.85
C ASN A 32 13.95 21.06 -33.44
N SER A 33 14.16 22.23 -32.83
CA SER A 33 13.70 22.65 -31.51
C SER A 33 12.19 22.83 -31.47
N GLY A 34 11.49 21.99 -30.71
CA GLY A 34 10.11 22.22 -30.28
C GLY A 34 10.05 22.86 -28.88
N PRO A 35 8.99 23.63 -28.57
CA PRO A 35 8.86 24.33 -27.29
C PRO A 35 8.58 23.35 -26.12
N PRO A 36 9.01 23.66 -24.89
CA PRO A 36 8.83 22.77 -23.76
C PRO A 36 7.36 22.70 -23.33
N LEU A 37 6.94 21.47 -23.03
CA LEU A 37 5.62 21.12 -22.51
C LEU A 37 5.43 21.65 -21.09
N SER A 38 4.23 22.18 -20.86
CA SER A 38 3.70 22.72 -19.62
C SER A 38 3.71 21.70 -18.49
N SER A 39 4.45 21.99 -17.42
CA SER A 39 4.43 21.24 -16.16
C SER A 39 3.13 21.52 -15.42
N GLY A 40 2.37 20.45 -15.13
CA GLY A 40 1.12 20.50 -14.40
C GLY A 40 1.32 20.88 -12.94
N SER A 41 0.47 21.80 -12.47
CA SER A 41 0.45 22.37 -11.13
C SER A 41 0.16 21.32 -10.04
N GLY A 42 1.21 20.85 -9.37
CA GLY A 42 1.10 20.14 -8.09
C GLY A 42 1.00 21.15 -6.94
N ALA A 43 -0.22 21.53 -6.56
CA ALA A 43 -0.48 22.31 -5.36
C ALA A 43 -0.30 21.43 -4.11
N GLY A 44 0.90 21.42 -3.54
CA GLY A 44 1.18 20.85 -2.22
C GLY A 44 1.19 21.95 -1.16
N THR A 45 0.13 22.04 -0.36
CA THR A 45 0.04 22.92 0.81
C THR A 45 0.84 22.34 1.97
N GLY A 46 1.84 23.08 2.43
CA GLY A 46 2.57 22.78 3.67
C GLY A 46 1.77 23.16 4.92
N THR A 47 1.77 22.22 5.87
CA THR A 47 1.69 22.35 7.33
C THR A 47 0.50 23.10 7.94
N GLY A 48 -0.49 22.32 8.38
CA GLY A 48 -1.31 22.61 9.56
C GLY A 48 -1.22 21.44 10.52
N MET A 49 -0.68 21.67 11.72
CA MET A 49 -1.00 20.84 12.89
C MET A 49 -2.49 21.00 13.18
N MET A 50 -3.22 19.90 13.40
CA MET A 50 -4.36 19.74 14.32
C MET A 50 -5.09 18.41 14.05
N GLY A 51 -5.45 17.74 15.14
CA GLY A 51 -6.73 17.02 15.27
C GLY A 51 -6.82 15.62 14.67
N GLY A 52 -7.00 14.63 15.54
CA GLY A 52 -7.30 13.26 15.15
C GLY A 52 -8.58 13.16 14.32
N ASP A 53 -8.50 12.37 13.26
CA ASP A 53 -9.64 11.94 12.46
C ASP A 53 -9.98 10.49 12.87
N THR A 54 -10.88 10.35 13.83
CA THR A 54 -11.67 9.14 14.04
C THR A 54 -12.73 9.08 12.95
N ARG A 55 -12.59 8.13 12.01
CA ARG A 55 -13.66 7.84 11.05
C ARG A 55 -14.61 6.80 11.63
N ASN A 56 -15.84 7.27 11.83
CA ASN A 56 -17.12 6.56 11.92
C ASN A 56 -17.05 5.05 11.69
N THR A 57 -17.07 4.33 12.81
CA THR A 57 -17.67 3.00 12.89
C THR A 57 -19.17 3.15 12.64
N THR A 58 -19.71 2.30 11.77
CA THR A 58 -21.17 2.15 11.60
C THR A 58 -21.75 1.58 12.88
N GLY A 59 -22.22 2.47 13.76
CA GLY A 59 -23.07 2.12 14.89
C GLY A 59 -24.46 1.74 14.39
N THR A 60 -24.85 0.51 14.69
CA THR A 60 -26.22 0.01 14.55
C THR A 60 -27.09 0.67 15.62
N GLY A 61 -27.80 1.74 15.25
CA GLY A 61 -28.90 2.27 16.03
C GLY A 61 -30.14 1.40 15.79
N GLN A 62 -30.67 0.82 16.87
CA GLN A 62 -32.04 0.33 16.91
C GLN A 62 -33.00 1.51 16.66
N GLU A 63 -33.84 1.40 15.64
CA GLU A 63 -35.10 2.14 15.57
C GLU A 63 -36.26 1.15 15.43
N SER A 64 -37.09 1.17 16.46
CA SER A 64 -38.40 0.56 16.52
C SER A 64 -39.39 1.42 15.73
N GLY A 65 -40.22 0.78 14.90
CA GLY A 65 -41.56 1.30 14.60
C GLY A 65 -41.95 1.47 13.11
N ARG A 66 -42.73 0.48 12.64
CA ARG A 66 -44.07 0.68 12.04
C ARG A 66 -44.18 1.19 10.58
N LEU A 67 -44.51 0.22 9.71
CA LEU A 67 -45.48 0.23 8.59
C LEU A 67 -45.50 1.42 7.61
N GLY A 68 -45.23 1.12 6.32
CA GLY A 68 -45.79 1.87 5.19
C GLY A 68 -44.91 1.86 3.95
N GLY A 69 -45.18 0.94 3.02
CA GLY A 69 -44.49 0.90 1.73
C GLY A 69 -44.90 2.03 0.80
N THR A 70 -43.92 2.62 0.10
CA THR A 70 -44.07 3.20 -1.25
C THR A 70 -42.70 3.23 -1.92
N THR A 71 -42.60 2.63 -3.12
CA THR A 71 -41.40 2.69 -3.98
C THR A 71 -41.48 3.93 -4.87
N GLY A 72 -40.82 5.02 -4.45
CA GLY A 72 -40.62 6.21 -5.26
C GLY A 72 -39.20 6.25 -5.83
N THR A 73 -39.07 6.20 -7.15
CA THR A 73 -37.81 6.42 -7.86
C THR A 73 -37.46 7.91 -7.86
N GLY A 74 -36.65 8.34 -6.90
CA GLY A 74 -36.08 9.68 -6.81
C GLY A 74 -34.67 9.73 -7.39
N THR A 75 -34.51 10.50 -8.47
CA THR A 75 -33.22 10.92 -9.03
C THR A 75 -32.54 11.92 -8.08
N GLU A 76 -31.46 11.51 -7.41
CA GLU A 76 -30.59 12.43 -6.68
C GLU A 76 -29.31 12.73 -7.47
N SER A 77 -29.19 14.00 -7.82
CA SER A 77 -27.98 14.60 -8.40
C SER A 77 -27.07 14.99 -7.24
N GLY A 78 -26.08 14.14 -6.93
CA GLY A 78 -25.07 14.38 -5.90
C GLY A 78 -23.68 14.48 -6.52
N THR A 79 -23.16 15.70 -6.63
CA THR A 79 -21.80 16.03 -7.05
C THR A 79 -20.76 15.48 -6.06
N GLY A 80 -20.11 14.37 -6.40
CA GLY A 80 -18.95 13.83 -5.68
C GLY A 80 -17.60 14.33 -6.25
N PRO A 81 -16.54 14.47 -5.42
CA PRO A 81 -15.24 14.98 -5.86
C PRO A 81 -14.37 13.90 -6.54
N ARG A 82 -14.04 14.21 -7.79
CA ARG A 82 -12.88 13.82 -8.63
C ARG A 82 -12.03 12.62 -8.21
N SER A 83 -12.16 11.58 -9.02
CA SER A 83 -11.28 10.44 -9.27
C SER A 83 -9.80 10.80 -9.50
N TRP A 84 -8.91 10.00 -8.93
CA TRP A 84 -7.47 9.94 -9.24
C TRP A 84 -7.23 9.13 -10.54
N PRO A 85 -6.19 9.43 -11.34
CA PRO A 85 -6.02 8.83 -12.66
C PRO A 85 -5.29 7.48 -12.61
N SER A 86 -5.95 6.44 -13.10
CA SER A 86 -5.32 5.18 -13.50
C SER A 86 -4.55 5.40 -14.82
N ARG A 87 -3.25 5.09 -14.85
CA ARG A 87 -2.45 5.04 -16.08
C ARG A 87 -2.50 3.63 -16.66
N GLU A 88 -3.14 3.48 -17.82
CA GLU A 88 -2.98 2.34 -18.73
C GLU A 88 -1.73 2.49 -19.61
N PRO A 89 -1.14 1.37 -20.11
CA PRO A 89 0.08 1.38 -20.90
C PRO A 89 -0.16 1.72 -22.39
N LEU A 90 0.79 2.48 -22.95
CA LEU A 90 0.80 3.03 -24.31
C LEU A 90 0.98 1.96 -25.40
N LEU A 91 0.12 2.02 -26.43
CA LEU A 91 0.31 1.44 -27.76
C LEU A 91 0.68 2.56 -28.77
N PRO A 92 1.34 2.26 -29.91
CA PRO A 92 1.90 3.27 -30.80
C PRO A 92 0.86 3.96 -31.68
N GLU A 93 1.09 5.25 -31.88
CA GLU A 93 0.23 6.27 -32.48
C GLU A 93 0.20 6.18 -34.02
N VAL A 94 -1.01 6.22 -34.61
CA VAL A 94 -1.27 6.38 -36.05
C VAL A 94 -1.73 7.83 -36.29
N GLY A 95 -1.16 8.48 -37.32
CA GLY A 95 -1.17 9.93 -37.55
C GLY A 95 -2.51 10.65 -37.80
N PRO A 96 -2.46 11.97 -38.09
CA PRO A 96 -3.57 12.89 -37.91
C PRO A 96 -4.59 12.86 -39.05
N ARG A 97 -5.88 12.70 -38.71
CA ARG A 97 -7.01 12.83 -39.63
C ARG A 97 -7.51 14.28 -39.69
N GLN A 98 -7.79 14.73 -40.91
CA GLN A 98 -8.43 16.00 -41.28
C GLN A 98 -9.85 16.15 -40.69
N PRO A 99 -10.34 17.40 -40.50
CA PRO A 99 -11.69 17.65 -40.02
C PRO A 99 -12.72 17.49 -41.15
N LEU A 100 -13.77 16.72 -40.90
CA LEU A 100 -14.97 16.62 -41.75
C LEU A 100 -16.03 17.66 -41.34
N PRO A 101 -16.88 18.10 -42.28
CA PRO A 101 -17.78 19.24 -42.10
C PRO A 101 -19.05 18.87 -41.31
N GLY A 102 -19.56 19.85 -40.57
CA GLY A 102 -20.76 19.74 -39.75
C GLY A 102 -22.01 19.42 -40.55
N GLY A 103 -22.56 18.23 -40.33
CA GLY A 103 -23.87 17.79 -40.79
C GLY A 103 -24.85 17.68 -39.61
N ARG A 104 -25.98 18.39 -39.73
CA ARG A 104 -27.10 18.42 -38.79
C ARG A 104 -27.76 17.03 -38.74
N MET A 105 -27.76 16.36 -37.58
CA MET A 105 -28.42 15.06 -37.40
C MET A 105 -29.95 15.20 -37.34
N PRO A 106 -30.72 14.33 -38.00
CA PRO A 106 -32.18 14.28 -37.88
C PRO A 106 -32.59 13.66 -36.54
N ARG A 107 -33.62 14.23 -35.91
CA ARG A 107 -34.27 13.65 -34.72
C ARG A 107 -34.98 12.36 -35.13
N THR A 108 -34.37 11.21 -34.82
CA THR A 108 -34.99 9.90 -34.92
C THR A 108 -35.73 9.57 -33.62
N THR A 109 -37.05 9.54 -33.67
CA THR A 109 -37.95 9.01 -32.63
C THR A 109 -37.98 7.48 -32.68
N GLY A 110 -36.82 6.83 -32.57
CA GLY A 110 -36.68 5.37 -32.55
C GLY A 110 -36.70 4.85 -31.12
N SER A 111 -37.68 4.02 -30.77
CA SER A 111 -37.72 3.26 -29.53
C SER A 111 -36.49 2.35 -29.43
N ILE A 112 -35.78 2.44 -28.31
CA ILE A 112 -34.64 1.56 -28.00
C ILE A 112 -35.19 0.13 -27.86
N PRO A 113 -34.70 -0.85 -28.63
CA PRO A 113 -35.10 -2.24 -28.47
C PRO A 113 -34.66 -2.71 -27.08
N LEU A 114 -35.65 -3.05 -26.25
CA LEU A 114 -35.42 -3.62 -24.93
C LEU A 114 -34.66 -4.94 -25.07
N GLY A 115 -33.59 -5.11 -24.29
CA GLY A 115 -32.74 -6.30 -24.32
C GLY A 115 -33.50 -7.59 -23.94
N PRO A 116 -32.93 -8.76 -24.29
CA PRO A 116 -33.52 -10.05 -23.95
C PRO A 116 -33.71 -10.16 -22.42
N GLY A 117 -34.96 -10.20 -21.97
CA GLY A 117 -35.35 -10.22 -20.54
C GLY A 117 -36.29 -9.09 -20.10
N ALA A 118 -36.51 -8.06 -20.92
CA ALA A 118 -37.42 -6.98 -20.54
C ALA A 118 -38.92 -7.32 -20.60
N THR A 119 -39.28 -8.47 -21.19
CA THR A 119 -40.66 -8.96 -21.28
C THR A 119 -40.89 -10.24 -20.48
N THR A 120 -39.93 -10.66 -19.65
CA THR A 120 -40.16 -11.78 -18.73
C THR A 120 -40.88 -11.26 -17.49
N ASN A 121 -42.20 -11.42 -17.46
CA ASN A 121 -42.95 -11.40 -16.21
C ASN A 121 -42.56 -12.66 -15.43
N PHE A 122 -41.80 -12.49 -14.35
CA PHE A 122 -41.65 -13.56 -13.37
C PHE A 122 -43.02 -13.79 -12.74
N PRO A 123 -43.53 -15.04 -12.70
CA PRO A 123 -44.78 -15.30 -12.03
C PRO A 123 -44.59 -15.06 -10.53
N ASP A 124 -45.15 -13.95 -10.03
CA ASP A 124 -45.27 -13.63 -8.59
C ASP A 124 -46.28 -14.56 -7.90
N ASN A 125 -46.24 -15.85 -8.21
CA ASN A 125 -47.11 -16.83 -7.57
C ASN A 125 -46.38 -17.37 -6.32
N PRO A 126 -46.71 -16.90 -5.11
CA PRO A 126 -46.12 -17.41 -3.88
C PRO A 126 -46.42 -18.91 -3.66
N ALA A 127 -47.34 -19.52 -4.42
CA ALA A 127 -47.59 -20.96 -4.37
C ALA A 127 -46.54 -21.80 -5.11
N LEU A 128 -45.72 -21.22 -6.00
CA LEU A 128 -44.66 -21.95 -6.70
C LEU A 128 -43.39 -22.16 -5.85
N PHE A 129 -43.28 -21.40 -4.76
CA PHE A 129 -42.25 -21.57 -3.74
C PHE A 129 -42.94 -21.75 -2.40
N PRO A 130 -43.50 -22.94 -2.10
CA PRO A 130 -43.95 -23.23 -0.76
C PRO A 130 -42.74 -23.07 0.17
N SER A 131 -42.68 -21.95 0.89
CA SER A 131 -41.71 -21.75 1.95
C SER A 131 -41.85 -22.97 2.85
N PRO A 132 -40.79 -23.78 3.01
CA PRO A 132 -40.85 -24.89 3.96
C PRO A 132 -41.27 -24.27 5.30
N THR A 133 -42.41 -24.70 5.82
CA THR A 133 -42.86 -24.39 7.17
C THR A 133 -41.84 -24.99 8.12
N LEU A 134 -40.76 -24.26 8.35
CA LEU A 134 -39.82 -24.54 9.42
C LEU A 134 -40.62 -24.47 10.72
N PRO A 135 -40.45 -25.43 11.63
CA PRO A 135 -41.17 -25.44 12.90
C PRO A 135 -40.98 -24.08 13.61
N GLU A 136 -42.08 -23.50 14.10
CA GLU A 136 -42.18 -22.24 14.88
C GLU A 136 -41.50 -22.35 16.26
N SER A 137 -40.29 -22.89 16.34
CA SER A 137 -39.39 -22.57 17.42
C SER A 137 -38.69 -21.28 17.02
N GLU A 138 -39.16 -20.12 17.46
CA GLU A 138 -38.42 -18.85 17.33
C GLU A 138 -37.05 -19.05 17.99
N PRO A 139 -35.97 -19.26 17.22
CA PRO A 139 -34.64 -19.26 17.80
C PRO A 139 -34.41 -17.81 18.21
N GLY A 140 -34.11 -17.56 19.48
CA GLY A 140 -33.80 -16.20 19.93
C GLY A 140 -32.75 -15.59 18.99
N GLU A 141 -32.95 -14.35 18.54
CA GLU A 141 -32.11 -13.69 17.52
C GLU A 141 -30.59 -13.77 17.82
N SER A 142 -30.22 -13.97 19.10
CA SER A 142 -28.85 -14.20 19.55
C SER A 142 -28.24 -15.56 19.15
N GLU A 143 -29.02 -16.63 18.98
CA GLU A 143 -28.50 -17.97 18.67
C GLU A 143 -28.04 -18.11 17.21
N LEU A 144 -28.63 -17.34 16.29
CA LEU A 144 -28.22 -17.31 14.88
C LEU A 144 -26.83 -16.67 14.66
N SER A 145 -26.29 -16.01 15.70
CA SER A 145 -25.00 -15.33 15.62
C SER A 145 -23.81 -16.24 15.90
N GLN A 146 -24.00 -17.38 16.57
CA GLN A 146 -22.90 -18.20 17.09
C GLN A 146 -22.75 -19.52 16.33
N VAL A 147 -21.52 -19.90 16.00
CA VAL A 147 -21.25 -21.19 15.39
C VAL A 147 -21.20 -22.27 16.47
N SER A 148 -22.17 -23.18 16.48
CA SER A 148 -22.16 -24.33 17.39
C SER A 148 -21.02 -25.32 17.04
N PRO A 149 -20.35 -25.94 18.03
CA PRO A 149 -19.41 -27.04 17.81
C PRO A 149 -20.00 -28.20 16.98
N ASP A 150 -21.32 -28.41 17.02
CA ASP A 150 -21.99 -29.43 16.21
C ASP A 150 -21.88 -29.14 14.71
N ILE A 151 -21.97 -27.86 14.29
CA ILE A 151 -21.80 -27.46 12.89
C ILE A 151 -20.39 -27.83 12.40
N LEU A 152 -19.38 -27.66 13.25
CA LEU A 152 -18.01 -28.03 12.91
C LEU A 152 -17.86 -29.55 12.80
N ARG A 153 -18.49 -30.32 13.69
CA ARG A 153 -18.51 -31.79 13.63
C ARG A 153 -19.19 -32.27 12.34
N ASP A 154 -20.32 -31.68 11.97
CA ASP A 154 -21.07 -32.06 10.79
C ASP A 154 -20.31 -31.72 9.51
N ALA A 155 -19.67 -30.54 9.46
CA ALA A 155 -18.79 -30.16 8.35
C ALA A 155 -17.61 -31.15 8.19
N ARG A 156 -17.02 -31.64 9.29
CA ARG A 156 -15.94 -32.65 9.26
C ARG A 156 -16.40 -34.02 8.75
N ALA A 157 -17.68 -34.37 8.94
CA ALA A 157 -18.25 -35.63 8.51
C ALA A 157 -18.46 -35.71 6.99
N ILE A 158 -18.38 -34.58 6.26
CA ILE A 158 -18.47 -34.56 4.80
C ILE A 158 -17.33 -35.40 4.20
N THR A 159 -17.71 -36.34 3.34
CA THR A 159 -16.78 -37.33 2.76
C THR A 159 -15.95 -36.74 1.62
N ASP A 160 -16.57 -35.93 0.74
CA ASP A 160 -15.85 -35.27 -0.34
C ASP A 160 -14.92 -34.18 0.20
N PRO A 161 -13.60 -34.21 -0.11
CA PRO A 161 -12.65 -33.24 0.42
C PRO A 161 -12.92 -31.80 -0.03
N GLY A 162 -13.48 -31.60 -1.24
CA GLY A 162 -13.77 -30.27 -1.78
C GLY A 162 -14.96 -29.63 -1.07
N GLU A 163 -16.05 -30.38 -0.91
CA GLU A 163 -17.23 -29.95 -0.17
C GLU A 163 -16.92 -29.74 1.32
N ARG A 164 -16.17 -30.66 1.94
CA ARG A 164 -15.71 -30.51 3.33
C ARG A 164 -14.90 -29.24 3.51
N SER A 165 -13.95 -28.98 2.62
CA SER A 165 -13.12 -27.76 2.65
C SER A 165 -13.98 -26.50 2.54
N LEU A 166 -14.95 -26.47 1.61
CA LEU A 166 -15.87 -25.35 1.45
C LEU A 166 -16.76 -25.15 2.68
N ALA A 167 -17.33 -26.21 3.24
CA ALA A 167 -18.20 -26.13 4.41
C ALA A 167 -17.42 -25.56 5.61
N LEU A 168 -16.25 -26.12 5.91
CA LEU A 168 -15.37 -25.66 6.99
C LEU A 168 -14.92 -24.20 6.79
N GLN A 169 -14.60 -23.81 5.55
CA GLN A 169 -14.24 -22.42 5.23
C GLN A 169 -15.40 -21.45 5.45
N ARG A 170 -16.63 -21.84 5.13
CA ARG A 170 -17.84 -21.03 5.43
C ARG A 170 -18.09 -20.94 6.94
N THR A 171 -18.00 -22.06 7.66
CA THR A 171 -18.10 -22.10 9.12
C THR A 171 -17.07 -21.18 9.76
N ALA A 172 -15.83 -21.19 9.27
CA ALA A 172 -14.79 -20.28 9.74
C ALA A 172 -15.15 -18.81 9.51
N ASN A 173 -15.67 -18.44 8.34
CA ASN A 173 -16.04 -17.05 8.06
C ASN A 173 -17.15 -16.54 8.99
N VAL A 174 -18.15 -17.39 9.28
CA VAL A 174 -19.20 -17.05 10.26
C VAL A 174 -18.59 -16.89 11.65
N ALA A 175 -17.70 -17.80 12.05
CA ALA A 175 -17.00 -17.72 13.34
C ALA A 175 -16.10 -16.47 13.45
N ILE A 176 -15.46 -16.01 12.36
CA ILE A 176 -14.72 -14.74 12.35
C ILE A 176 -15.67 -13.56 12.60
N PHE A 177 -16.81 -13.53 11.91
CA PHE A 177 -17.81 -12.47 12.06
C PHE A 177 -18.40 -12.42 13.48
N SER A 178 -18.62 -13.59 14.08
CA SER A 178 -19.13 -13.73 15.44
C SER A 178 -18.05 -13.64 16.53
N GLN A 179 -16.83 -13.22 16.20
CA GLN A 179 -15.67 -13.12 17.11
C GLN A 179 -15.29 -14.43 17.83
N GLN A 180 -15.64 -15.58 17.27
CA GLN A 180 -15.22 -16.90 17.76
C GLN A 180 -13.87 -17.31 17.15
N LEU A 181 -12.84 -16.48 17.35
CA LEU A 181 -11.57 -16.60 16.62
C LEU A 181 -10.83 -17.94 16.82
N PRO A 182 -10.82 -18.57 18.01
CA PRO A 182 -10.23 -19.90 18.18
C PRO A 182 -10.93 -20.98 17.34
N LEU A 183 -12.27 -20.92 17.26
CA LEU A 183 -13.07 -21.85 16.45
C LEU A 183 -12.83 -21.63 14.96
N ALA A 184 -12.81 -20.36 14.53
CA ALA A 184 -12.48 -20.00 13.15
C ALA A 184 -11.10 -20.52 12.73
N ARG A 185 -10.09 -20.38 13.60
CA ARG A 185 -8.74 -20.90 13.37
C ARG A 185 -8.74 -22.41 13.15
N GLN A 186 -9.39 -23.16 14.03
CA GLN A 186 -9.48 -24.62 13.90
C GLN A 186 -10.20 -25.02 12.61
N ALA A 187 -11.32 -24.36 12.29
CA ALA A 187 -12.07 -24.62 11.07
C ALA A 187 -11.24 -24.35 9.81
N LEU A 188 -10.41 -23.30 9.78
CA LEU A 188 -9.51 -23.03 8.64
C LEU A 188 -8.35 -24.04 8.52
N ILE A 189 -7.83 -24.55 9.65
CA ILE A 189 -6.83 -25.62 9.63
C ILE A 189 -7.43 -26.87 9.00
N ASP A 190 -8.60 -27.29 9.47
CA ASP A 190 -9.29 -28.48 8.94
C ASP A 190 -9.69 -28.28 7.46
N ALA A 191 -10.14 -27.07 7.09
CA ALA A 191 -10.46 -26.71 5.71
C ALA A 191 -9.25 -26.83 4.78
N ALA A 192 -8.07 -26.41 5.26
CA ALA A 192 -6.81 -26.50 4.52
C ALA A 192 -6.37 -27.96 4.34
N GLU A 193 -6.45 -28.77 5.39
CA GLU A 193 -6.15 -30.21 5.29
C GLU A 193 -7.08 -30.92 4.31
N ALA A 194 -8.36 -30.55 4.27
CA ALA A 194 -9.32 -31.06 3.30
C ALA A 194 -8.99 -30.60 1.88
N ALA A 195 -8.68 -29.30 1.69
CA ALA A 195 -8.33 -28.73 0.39
C ALA A 195 -7.13 -29.43 -0.26
N LEU A 196 -6.10 -29.76 0.54
CA LEU A 196 -4.90 -30.44 0.08
C LEU A 196 -5.13 -31.89 -0.40
N ARG A 197 -6.30 -32.47 -0.09
CA ARG A 197 -6.71 -33.81 -0.56
C ARG A 197 -7.62 -33.75 -1.78
N VAL A 198 -7.96 -32.56 -2.29
CA VAL A 198 -8.83 -32.41 -3.47
C VAL A 198 -8.08 -32.90 -4.72
N PRO A 199 -8.62 -33.89 -5.46
CA PRO A 199 -7.91 -34.47 -6.59
C PRO A 199 -7.94 -33.58 -7.84
N VAL A 200 -8.95 -32.73 -7.99
CA VAL A 200 -9.12 -31.86 -9.16
C VAL A 200 -8.29 -30.58 -8.98
N PRO A 201 -7.25 -30.33 -9.79
CA PRO A 201 -6.32 -29.21 -9.58
C PRO A 201 -6.98 -27.83 -9.52
N LEU A 202 -7.98 -27.59 -10.38
CA LEU A 202 -8.70 -26.31 -10.39
C LEU A 202 -9.47 -26.07 -9.08
N ILE A 203 -10.18 -27.09 -8.59
CA ILE A 203 -10.95 -26.99 -7.34
C ILE A 203 -9.99 -26.88 -6.16
N HIS A 204 -8.90 -27.65 -6.16
CA HIS A 204 -7.82 -27.58 -5.17
C HIS A 204 -7.30 -26.13 -5.02
N ASP A 205 -6.87 -25.51 -6.12
CA ASP A 205 -6.32 -24.16 -6.11
C ASP A 205 -7.37 -23.13 -5.69
N GLN A 206 -8.62 -23.26 -6.17
CA GLN A 206 -9.73 -22.39 -5.75
C GLN A 206 -10.02 -22.50 -4.24
N ARG A 207 -9.99 -23.70 -3.67
CA ARG A 207 -10.16 -23.90 -2.22
C ARG A 207 -9.03 -23.26 -1.44
N LEU A 208 -7.77 -23.49 -1.84
CA LEU A 208 -6.62 -22.88 -1.18
C LEU A 208 -6.65 -21.34 -1.25
N THR A 209 -6.95 -20.76 -2.41
CA THR A 209 -7.12 -19.30 -2.55
C THR A 209 -8.17 -18.76 -1.58
N ALA A 210 -9.34 -19.40 -1.48
CA ALA A 210 -10.39 -18.97 -0.55
C ALA A 210 -9.95 -19.05 0.92
N ILE A 211 -9.23 -20.11 1.29
CA ILE A 211 -8.73 -20.31 2.66
C ILE A 211 -7.64 -19.29 3.01
N ILE A 212 -6.72 -18.98 2.09
CA ILE A 212 -5.68 -17.97 2.26
C ILE A 212 -6.29 -16.59 2.54
N ILE A 213 -7.35 -16.23 1.82
CA ILE A 213 -8.09 -14.98 2.06
C ILE A 213 -8.74 -15.01 3.45
N SER A 214 -9.44 -16.10 3.81
CA SER A 214 -10.06 -16.24 5.13
C SER A 214 -9.02 -16.22 6.28
N MET A 215 -7.82 -16.78 6.09
CA MET A 215 -6.72 -16.70 7.07
C MET A 215 -6.20 -15.27 7.24
N SER A 216 -6.14 -14.49 6.16
CA SER A 216 -5.79 -13.07 6.25
C SER A 216 -6.85 -12.28 7.03
N ASN A 217 -8.14 -12.55 6.78
CA ASN A 217 -9.24 -11.95 7.53
C ASN A 217 -9.22 -12.36 9.02
N LEU A 218 -8.89 -13.61 9.32
CA LEU A 218 -8.71 -14.08 10.71
C LEU A 218 -7.58 -13.32 11.40
N ALA A 219 -6.44 -13.11 10.74
CA ALA A 219 -5.32 -12.35 11.30
C ALA A 219 -5.73 -10.90 11.63
N GLU A 220 -6.45 -10.23 10.72
CA GLU A 220 -6.98 -8.88 10.98
C GLU A 220 -7.99 -8.87 12.14
N ALA A 221 -8.93 -9.81 12.17
CA ALA A 221 -9.91 -9.91 13.25
C ALA A 221 -9.22 -10.16 14.61
N THR A 222 -8.16 -10.96 14.62
CA THR A 222 -7.31 -11.21 15.79
C THR A 222 -6.66 -9.92 16.26
N LEU A 223 -6.08 -9.12 15.37
CA LEU A 223 -5.52 -7.81 15.76
C LEU A 223 -6.59 -6.85 16.29
N ARG A 224 -7.81 -6.85 15.73
CA ARG A 224 -8.91 -6.01 16.21
C ARG A 224 -9.34 -6.39 17.62
N GLU A 225 -9.39 -7.67 17.98
CA GLU A 225 -9.65 -8.12 19.35
C GLU A 225 -8.64 -7.52 20.34
N GLY A 226 -7.36 -7.49 19.97
CA GLY A 226 -6.31 -6.86 20.78
C GLY A 226 -6.42 -5.33 20.92
N LYS A 227 -7.23 -4.67 20.07
CA LYS A 227 -7.46 -3.21 20.09
C LYS A 227 -8.64 -2.79 20.97
N VAL A 228 -9.72 -3.57 21.00
CA VAL A 228 -11.02 -3.16 21.57
C VAL A 228 -10.90 -2.63 23.01
N ASP A 229 -9.95 -3.14 23.78
CA ASP A 229 -9.62 -2.70 25.15
C ASP A 229 -9.21 -1.22 25.27
N LEU A 230 -8.79 -0.55 24.19
CA LEU A 230 -8.29 0.83 24.23
C LEU A 230 -9.38 1.90 24.04
N SER A 231 -10.58 1.50 23.65
CA SER A 231 -11.60 2.42 23.11
C SER A 231 -12.77 2.72 24.05
N LEU A 232 -12.82 2.11 25.24
CA LEU A 232 -13.88 2.38 26.20
C LEU A 232 -13.50 3.62 27.03
N PRO A 233 -14.24 4.75 26.91
CA PRO A 233 -14.02 5.90 27.77
C PRO A 233 -14.23 5.48 29.23
N GLU A 234 -13.36 5.96 30.12
CA GLU A 234 -13.54 5.82 31.58
C GLU A 234 -14.89 6.43 31.95
N ILE A 235 -15.93 5.60 32.08
CA ILE A 235 -17.22 6.05 32.59
C ILE A 235 -17.00 6.33 34.07
N GLU A 236 -17.00 7.62 34.45
CA GLU A 236 -17.01 8.08 35.84
C GLU A 236 -18.29 7.58 36.53
N GLY A 237 -18.21 6.38 37.12
CA GLY A 237 -19.29 5.76 37.88
C GLY A 237 -18.74 4.53 38.61
N ASP A 238 -18.92 4.48 39.93
CA ASP A 238 -18.25 3.59 40.87
C ASP A 238 -18.04 2.14 40.39
N GLN A 239 -16.76 1.75 40.38
CA GLN A 239 -16.16 0.44 40.09
C GLN A 239 -16.04 0.07 38.60
N PRO A 240 -14.92 0.43 37.94
CA PRO A 240 -14.54 -0.19 36.68
C PRO A 240 -14.35 -1.69 36.93
N SER A 241 -15.22 -2.50 36.32
CA SER A 241 -14.92 -3.92 36.15
C SER A 241 -13.58 -3.99 35.41
N ALA A 242 -12.53 -4.49 36.06
CA ALA A 242 -11.22 -4.63 35.44
C ALA A 242 -11.40 -5.40 34.13
N LEU A 243 -11.24 -4.71 33.00
CA LEU A 243 -11.32 -5.34 31.69
C LEU A 243 -10.31 -6.50 31.66
N PRO A 244 -10.64 -7.61 30.96
CA PRO A 244 -9.70 -8.72 30.83
C PRO A 244 -8.38 -8.19 30.29
N ASN A 245 -7.27 -8.43 30.99
CA ASN A 245 -5.97 -8.03 30.49
C ASN A 245 -5.60 -8.94 29.30
N VAL A 246 -5.88 -8.47 28.08
CA VAL A 246 -5.53 -9.20 26.87
C VAL A 246 -4.01 -9.18 26.68
N ASP A 247 -3.41 -10.36 26.62
CA ASP A 247 -2.00 -10.52 26.26
C ASP A 247 -1.79 -10.16 24.78
N ARG A 248 -1.46 -8.88 24.54
CA ARG A 248 -1.28 -8.30 23.19
C ARG A 248 -0.20 -9.01 22.39
N VAL A 249 0.87 -9.42 23.04
CA VAL A 249 1.97 -10.13 22.38
C VAL A 249 1.49 -11.49 21.87
N LYS A 250 0.67 -12.19 22.66
CA LYS A 250 0.02 -13.44 22.23
C LYS A 250 -0.95 -13.23 21.06
N VAL A 251 -1.76 -12.17 21.09
CA VAL A 251 -2.67 -11.82 19.99
C VAL A 251 -1.89 -11.55 18.69
N ILE A 252 -0.82 -10.77 18.76
CA ILE A 252 0.06 -10.48 17.61
C ILE A 252 0.68 -11.79 17.09
N GLY A 253 1.18 -12.65 17.97
CA GLY A 253 1.76 -13.94 17.59
C GLY A 253 0.76 -14.86 16.87
N GLN A 254 -0.52 -14.81 17.24
CA GLN A 254 -1.58 -15.57 16.57
C GLN A 254 -1.92 -15.03 15.17
N ALA A 255 -1.91 -13.71 15.00
CA ALA A 255 -2.04 -13.09 13.68
C ALA A 255 -0.85 -13.45 12.78
N GLU A 256 0.37 -13.38 13.33
CA GLU A 256 1.62 -13.80 12.67
C GLU A 256 1.56 -15.25 12.20
N GLU A 257 1.11 -16.17 13.06
CA GLU A 257 0.92 -17.58 12.72
C GLU A 257 -0.07 -17.77 11.55
N SER A 258 -1.15 -16.99 11.54
CA SER A 258 -2.19 -17.06 10.50
C SER A 258 -1.63 -16.65 9.13
N TRP A 259 -0.84 -15.57 9.05
CA TRP A 259 -0.16 -15.20 7.80
C TRP A 259 0.90 -16.21 7.38
N ASN A 260 1.68 -16.77 8.32
CA ASN A 260 2.68 -17.78 8.02
C ASN A 260 2.04 -19.05 7.43
N ARG A 261 0.91 -19.50 7.98
CA ARG A 261 0.12 -20.62 7.42
C ARG A 261 -0.45 -20.27 6.05
N ALA A 262 -0.97 -19.06 5.87
CA ALA A 262 -1.47 -18.59 4.57
C ALA A 262 -0.35 -18.60 3.50
N ALA A 263 0.88 -18.20 3.87
CA ALA A 263 2.03 -18.27 2.99
C ALA A 263 2.42 -19.72 2.63
N ASP A 264 2.40 -20.66 3.60
CA ASP A 264 2.64 -22.09 3.32
C ASP A 264 1.59 -22.66 2.34
N LEU A 265 0.30 -22.33 2.55
CA LEU A 265 -0.76 -22.77 1.64
C LEU A 265 -0.61 -22.15 0.25
N ALA A 266 -0.20 -20.89 0.15
CA ALA A 266 0.06 -20.25 -1.13
C ALA A 266 1.15 -21.00 -1.92
N TRP A 267 2.19 -21.51 -1.25
CA TRP A 267 3.22 -22.35 -1.87
C TRP A 267 2.71 -23.69 -2.40
N ARG A 268 1.60 -24.19 -1.86
CA ARG A 268 0.98 -25.46 -2.28
C ARG A 268 0.03 -25.31 -3.47
N ILE A 269 -0.29 -24.08 -3.88
CA ILE A 269 -1.08 -23.83 -5.10
C ILE A 269 -0.32 -24.36 -6.33
N LEU A 270 -1.00 -25.15 -7.14
CA LEU A 270 -0.42 -25.83 -8.31
C LEU A 270 -0.20 -24.85 -9.46
N ASN A 271 -1.16 -23.96 -9.71
CA ASN A 271 -1.03 -22.94 -10.74
C ASN A 271 -0.01 -21.85 -10.31
N PRO A 272 1.10 -21.69 -11.04
CA PRO A 272 2.15 -20.75 -10.65
C PRO A 272 1.68 -19.29 -10.66
N THR A 273 0.69 -18.93 -11.48
CA THR A 273 0.14 -17.56 -11.53
C THR A 273 -0.65 -17.25 -10.25
N TYR A 274 -1.52 -18.16 -9.83
CA TYR A 274 -2.28 -17.99 -8.58
C TYR A 274 -1.37 -18.06 -7.35
N ARG A 275 -0.36 -18.94 -7.36
CA ARG A 275 0.66 -19.03 -6.31
C ARG A 275 1.34 -17.69 -6.06
N VAL A 276 1.90 -17.06 -7.10
CA VAL A 276 2.63 -15.79 -6.92
C VAL A 276 1.71 -14.64 -6.52
N GLU A 277 0.47 -14.62 -7.02
CA GLU A 277 -0.52 -13.63 -6.62
C GLU A 277 -0.91 -13.79 -5.15
N MET A 278 -1.16 -15.02 -4.69
CA MET A 278 -1.52 -15.27 -3.30
C MET A 278 -0.35 -14.99 -2.35
N LEU A 279 0.89 -15.34 -2.72
CA LEU A 279 2.08 -14.97 -1.95
C LEU A 279 2.20 -13.45 -1.81
N TYR A 280 2.00 -12.70 -2.90
CA TYR A 280 1.97 -11.23 -2.85
C TYR A 280 0.90 -10.72 -1.88
N ARG A 281 -0.34 -11.23 -1.96
CA ARG A 281 -1.43 -10.79 -1.09
C ARG A 281 -1.15 -11.07 0.39
N VAL A 282 -0.59 -12.23 0.72
CA VAL A 282 -0.21 -12.56 2.10
C VAL A 282 0.87 -11.60 2.61
N VAL A 283 1.87 -11.30 1.78
CA VAL A 283 2.92 -10.33 2.12
C VAL A 283 2.34 -8.93 2.36
N ASP A 284 1.44 -8.48 1.48
CA ASP A 284 0.80 -7.16 1.56
C ASP A 284 -0.03 -7.04 2.85
N ASN A 285 -0.85 -8.06 3.16
CA ASN A 285 -1.64 -8.11 4.38
C ASN A 285 -0.76 -8.16 5.65
N ALA A 286 0.32 -8.95 5.66
CA ALA A 286 1.23 -9.02 6.80
C ALA A 286 1.97 -7.69 7.01
N ALA A 287 2.39 -7.03 5.92
CA ALA A 287 3.03 -5.72 5.98
C ALA A 287 2.08 -4.66 6.57
N TYR A 288 0.83 -4.62 6.08
CA TYR A 288 -0.22 -3.78 6.65
C TYR A 288 -0.49 -4.11 8.13
N GLY A 289 -0.56 -5.39 8.49
CA GLY A 289 -0.72 -5.85 9.86
C GLY A 289 0.37 -5.33 10.80
N SER A 290 1.63 -5.36 10.38
CA SER A 290 2.74 -4.76 11.15
C SER A 290 2.56 -3.25 11.34
N GLN A 291 2.08 -2.54 10.33
CA GLN A 291 1.75 -1.11 10.45
C GLN A 291 0.62 -0.87 11.47
N VAL A 292 -0.42 -1.69 11.45
CA VAL A 292 -1.53 -1.63 12.43
C VAL A 292 -1.00 -1.84 13.84
N ILE A 293 -0.12 -2.83 14.03
CA ILE A 293 0.47 -3.13 15.34
C ILE A 293 1.18 -1.89 15.91
N ILE A 294 2.08 -1.26 15.13
CA ILE A 294 2.82 -0.09 15.62
C ILE A 294 1.95 1.16 15.81
N ASN A 295 0.92 1.34 14.99
CA ASN A 295 0.12 2.57 15.06
C ASN A 295 -1.02 2.50 16.07
N GLU A 296 -1.54 1.31 16.36
CA GLU A 296 -2.79 1.15 17.11
C GLU A 296 -2.62 0.46 18.47
N PHE A 297 -1.51 -0.25 18.71
CA PHE A 297 -1.24 -0.86 20.01
C PHE A 297 -0.51 0.15 20.92
N PRO A 298 -0.67 0.10 22.25
CA PRO A 298 0.01 1.01 23.14
C PRO A 298 1.50 0.66 23.20
N HIS A 299 2.35 1.64 22.91
CA HIS A 299 3.80 1.55 23.10
C HIS A 299 4.13 2.39 24.33
N GLY A 300 4.84 1.83 25.31
CA GLY A 300 5.05 2.40 26.65
C GLY A 300 5.74 3.78 26.76
N GLY A 301 5.87 4.54 25.68
CA GLY A 301 6.56 5.84 25.64
C GLY A 301 5.67 7.08 25.51
N GLU A 302 4.37 6.96 25.22
CA GLU A 302 3.48 8.12 25.03
C GLU A 302 2.61 8.44 26.26
N SER A 303 2.96 7.93 27.45
CA SER A 303 2.31 8.34 28.70
C SER A 303 2.68 9.79 29.03
N ILE A 304 1.77 10.67 28.62
CA ILE A 304 1.74 12.12 28.85
C ILE A 304 1.98 12.40 30.34
N HIS A 305 3.13 13.01 30.64
CA HIS A 305 3.46 13.77 31.84
C HIS A 305 2.56 13.59 33.07
N ASN A 306 2.92 12.69 33.99
CA ASN A 306 2.62 12.84 35.42
C ASN A 306 3.51 11.96 36.32
N GLY A 307 4.75 12.41 36.53
CA GLY A 307 5.42 12.48 37.85
C GLY A 307 5.56 11.25 38.79
N GLY A 308 5.45 10.00 38.35
CA GLY A 308 5.60 8.82 39.22
C GLY A 308 6.74 7.87 38.80
N GLU A 309 7.91 7.98 39.43
CA GLU A 309 9.18 7.34 39.01
C GLU A 309 9.28 5.80 39.11
N SER A 310 8.28 5.05 39.60
CA SER A 310 8.49 3.63 39.99
C SER A 310 7.69 2.55 39.24
N MET A 311 6.83 2.90 38.27
CA MET A 311 6.05 1.92 37.47
C MET A 311 6.46 1.78 36.00
N HIS A 312 7.50 2.51 35.56
CA HIS A 312 7.84 2.63 34.14
C HIS A 312 8.55 1.41 33.52
N ASP A 313 9.21 0.55 34.30
CA ASP A 313 10.04 -0.52 33.73
C ASP A 313 9.24 -1.64 33.04
N GLY A 314 8.05 -1.98 33.56
CA GLY A 314 7.20 -3.03 33.02
C GLY A 314 6.50 -2.66 31.71
N GLN A 315 5.92 -1.46 31.63
CA GLN A 315 5.24 -0.97 30.42
C GLN A 315 6.22 -0.77 29.26
N ASN A 316 7.45 -0.36 29.57
CA ASN A 316 8.52 -0.27 28.60
C ASN A 316 8.93 -1.64 28.03
N ALA A 317 8.82 -2.72 28.81
CA ALA A 317 9.11 -4.08 28.33
C ALA A 317 8.03 -4.60 27.38
N GLU A 318 6.75 -4.39 27.70
CA GLU A 318 5.63 -4.77 26.81
C GLU A 318 5.68 -3.99 25.49
N GLY A 319 5.88 -2.66 25.53
CA GLY A 319 6.03 -1.85 24.33
C GLY A 319 7.15 -2.34 23.42
N ARG A 320 8.34 -2.61 23.97
CA ARG A 320 9.46 -3.20 23.20
C ARG A 320 9.12 -4.59 22.64
N ALA A 321 8.35 -5.41 23.35
CA ALA A 321 7.93 -6.72 22.86
C ALA A 321 6.94 -6.60 21.70
N ILE A 322 6.03 -5.61 21.73
CA ILE A 322 5.10 -5.29 20.63
C ILE A 322 5.89 -4.79 19.41
N GLU A 323 6.82 -3.85 19.57
CA GLU A 323 7.68 -3.37 18.48
C GLU A 323 8.48 -4.52 17.85
N ALA A 324 9.08 -5.37 18.69
CA ALA A 324 9.81 -6.54 18.22
C ALA A 324 8.90 -7.53 17.48
N ALA A 325 7.64 -7.68 17.90
CA ALA A 325 6.68 -8.52 17.20
C ALA A 325 6.28 -7.94 15.84
N ALA A 326 6.01 -6.64 15.76
CA ALA A 326 5.74 -5.96 14.50
C ALA A 326 6.92 -6.07 13.51
N ASP A 327 8.15 -5.92 14.00
CA ASP A 327 9.36 -6.07 13.17
C ASP A 327 9.52 -7.51 12.66
N ARG A 328 9.24 -8.53 13.49
CA ARG A 328 9.22 -9.93 13.04
C ARG A 328 8.20 -10.17 11.95
N VAL A 329 7.00 -9.60 12.05
CA VAL A 329 5.97 -9.70 11.00
C VAL A 329 6.51 -9.16 9.67
N LEU A 330 7.15 -7.98 9.65
CA LEU A 330 7.77 -7.46 8.42
C LEU A 330 8.94 -8.31 7.94
N ALA A 331 9.76 -8.84 8.85
CA ALA A 331 10.88 -9.70 8.50
C ALA A 331 10.41 -10.99 7.81
N ASN A 332 9.35 -11.62 8.33
CA ASN A 332 8.73 -12.81 7.73
C ASN A 332 8.07 -12.49 6.38
N ALA A 333 7.39 -11.34 6.29
CA ALA A 333 6.81 -10.86 5.03
C ALA A 333 7.91 -10.66 3.98
N ALA A 334 9.04 -10.05 4.33
CA ALA A 334 10.19 -9.88 3.44
C ALA A 334 10.81 -11.21 3.03
N ALA A 335 10.99 -12.16 3.97
CA ALA A 335 11.48 -13.50 3.67
C ALA A 335 10.57 -14.27 2.71
N THR A 336 9.26 -14.06 2.81
CA THR A 336 8.27 -14.62 1.88
C THR A 336 8.35 -13.93 0.52
N ALA A 337 8.43 -12.60 0.50
CA ALA A 337 8.51 -11.79 -0.71
C ALA A 337 9.69 -12.19 -1.60
N VAL A 338 10.90 -12.30 -1.04
CA VAL A 338 12.11 -12.65 -1.81
C VAL A 338 12.04 -14.00 -2.50
N ARG A 339 11.17 -14.91 -2.01
CA ARG A 339 10.96 -16.23 -2.61
C ARG A 339 9.96 -16.21 -3.77
N ILE A 340 9.23 -15.11 -4.00
CA ILE A 340 8.30 -15.00 -5.13
C ILE A 340 9.07 -15.11 -6.45
N GLU A 341 8.71 -16.11 -7.26
CA GLU A 341 9.43 -16.48 -8.49
C GLU A 341 9.35 -15.40 -9.57
N ARG A 342 8.19 -14.74 -9.71
CA ARG A 342 7.98 -13.72 -10.73
C ARG A 342 8.53 -12.37 -10.26
N PRO A 343 9.57 -11.81 -10.93
CA PRO A 343 10.25 -10.60 -10.46
C PRO A 343 9.31 -9.41 -10.22
N VAL A 344 8.35 -9.18 -11.12
CA VAL A 344 7.38 -8.07 -11.00
C VAL A 344 6.58 -8.17 -9.70
N TRP A 345 6.15 -9.37 -9.32
CA TRP A 345 5.38 -9.58 -8.08
C TRP A 345 6.27 -9.51 -6.84
N ARG A 346 7.48 -10.09 -6.89
CA ARG A 346 8.47 -9.99 -5.82
C ARG A 346 8.79 -8.55 -5.50
N ASP A 347 9.16 -7.77 -6.52
CA ASP A 347 9.65 -6.42 -6.31
C ASP A 347 8.50 -5.51 -5.85
N ARG A 348 7.29 -5.70 -6.39
CA ARG A 348 6.08 -5.03 -5.87
C ARG A 348 5.83 -5.36 -4.40
N ALA A 349 5.97 -6.62 -4.00
CA ALA A 349 5.81 -7.04 -2.60
C ALA A 349 6.83 -6.36 -1.68
N LEU A 350 8.10 -6.32 -2.10
CA LEU A 350 9.17 -5.65 -1.35
C LEU A 350 8.92 -4.13 -1.22
N VAL A 351 8.42 -3.47 -2.26
CA VAL A 351 8.00 -2.07 -2.20
C VAL A 351 6.88 -1.86 -1.18
N GLN A 352 5.84 -2.71 -1.16
CA GLN A 352 4.75 -2.60 -0.19
C GLN A 352 5.26 -2.77 1.25
N ILE A 353 6.18 -3.70 1.49
CA ILE A 353 6.82 -3.86 2.81
C ILE A 353 7.57 -2.58 3.21
N THR A 354 8.33 -1.97 2.29
CA THR A 354 9.04 -0.71 2.56
C THR A 354 8.05 0.43 2.86
N ILE A 355 6.93 0.52 2.14
CA ILE A 355 5.88 1.52 2.38
C ILE A 355 5.26 1.33 3.77
N ALA A 356 4.86 0.10 4.12
CA ALA A 356 4.31 -0.20 5.43
C ALA A 356 5.29 0.14 6.56
N ALA A 357 6.55 -0.26 6.41
CA ALA A 357 7.62 0.05 7.36
C ALA A 357 7.81 1.57 7.54
N SER A 358 7.70 2.33 6.45
CA SER A 358 7.78 3.79 6.46
C SER A 358 6.59 4.41 7.20
N ALA A 359 5.38 3.92 6.93
CA ALA A 359 4.15 4.35 7.58
C ALA A 359 4.10 4.01 9.08
N SER A 360 4.91 3.06 9.54
CA SER A 360 5.02 2.63 10.93
C SER A 360 6.34 3.05 11.60
N LYS A 361 7.12 3.98 11.05
CA LYS A 361 8.44 4.41 11.60
C LYS A 361 9.48 3.27 11.76
N GLN A 362 9.27 2.11 11.15
CA GLN A 362 10.21 0.98 11.16
C GLN A 362 11.29 1.17 10.09
N PHE A 363 11.96 2.34 10.11
CA PHE A 363 12.81 2.80 9.01
C PHE A 363 14.03 1.90 8.75
N ALA A 364 14.64 1.35 9.80
CA ALA A 364 15.76 0.43 9.66
C ALA A 364 15.37 -0.83 8.86
N ARG A 365 14.21 -1.42 9.19
CA ARG A 365 13.64 -2.55 8.44
C ARG A 365 13.30 -2.17 7.01
N GLY A 366 12.64 -1.02 6.82
CA GLY A 366 12.29 -0.51 5.49
C GLY A 366 13.51 -0.33 4.59
N SER A 367 14.61 0.20 5.13
CA SER A 367 15.89 0.39 4.41
C SER A 367 16.53 -0.94 4.03
N GLN A 368 16.57 -1.90 4.97
CA GLN A 368 17.08 -3.24 4.69
C GLN A 368 16.30 -3.90 3.55
N VAL A 369 14.96 -3.84 3.59
CA VAL A 369 14.10 -4.45 2.58
C VAL A 369 14.25 -3.74 1.22
N ALA A 370 14.26 -2.42 1.19
CA ALA A 370 14.41 -1.67 -0.06
C ALA A 370 15.72 -2.05 -0.77
N ARG A 371 16.82 -2.22 -0.03
CA ARG A 371 18.13 -2.62 -0.58
C ARG A 371 18.16 -4.03 -1.18
N THR A 372 17.23 -4.92 -0.82
CA THR A 372 17.17 -6.27 -1.43
C THR A 372 16.47 -6.28 -2.78
N ILE A 373 15.78 -5.19 -3.17
CA ILE A 373 15.12 -5.07 -4.46
C ILE A 373 16.18 -5.11 -5.58
N PRO A 374 16.12 -6.09 -6.51
CA PRO A 374 17.16 -6.24 -7.53
C PRO A 374 17.15 -5.12 -8.57
N HIS A 375 15.97 -4.75 -9.07
CA HIS A 375 15.82 -3.76 -10.14
C HIS A 375 16.05 -2.34 -9.60
N PRO A 376 17.04 -1.59 -10.14
CA PRO A 376 17.45 -0.31 -9.60
C PRO A 376 16.36 0.77 -9.68
N GLU A 377 15.49 0.71 -10.68
CA GLU A 377 14.34 1.61 -10.84
C GLU A 377 13.37 1.45 -9.66
N VAL A 378 12.95 0.21 -9.41
CA VAL A 378 12.00 -0.12 -8.33
C VAL A 378 12.63 0.13 -6.96
N ARG A 379 13.91 -0.21 -6.80
CA ARG A 379 14.67 0.07 -5.58
C ARG A 379 14.75 1.57 -5.28
N SER A 380 14.99 2.40 -6.31
CA SER A 380 15.05 3.85 -6.13
C SER A 380 13.70 4.43 -5.68
N ASP A 381 12.58 4.00 -6.27
CA ASP A 381 11.23 4.44 -5.85
C ASP A 381 10.95 4.06 -4.39
N ALA A 382 11.27 2.82 -3.98
CA ALA A 382 11.11 2.39 -2.60
C ALA A 382 11.93 3.23 -1.61
N LEU A 383 13.20 3.51 -1.95
CA LEU A 383 14.10 4.31 -1.11
C LEU A 383 13.67 5.78 -1.04
N ILE A 384 13.18 6.37 -2.13
CA ILE A 384 12.65 7.74 -2.15
C ILE A 384 11.47 7.85 -1.17
N ARG A 385 10.48 6.95 -1.26
CA ARG A 385 9.31 6.95 -0.36
C ARG A 385 9.70 6.81 1.12
N LEU A 386 10.70 5.96 1.40
CA LEU A 386 11.23 5.79 2.75
C LEU A 386 11.91 7.07 3.25
N ALA A 387 12.73 7.71 2.42
CA ALA A 387 13.45 8.93 2.77
C ALA A 387 12.50 10.14 2.96
N ASP A 388 11.44 10.26 2.15
CA ASP A 388 10.36 11.23 2.36
C ASP A 388 9.69 11.03 3.72
N ALA A 389 9.31 9.79 4.04
CA ALA A 389 8.67 9.47 5.33
C ALA A 389 9.58 9.79 6.52
N GLN A 390 10.87 9.45 6.44
CA GLN A 390 11.87 9.80 7.45
C GLN A 390 11.98 11.33 7.62
N ALA A 391 12.08 12.07 6.51
CA ALA A 391 12.19 13.53 6.54
C ALA A 391 10.95 14.18 7.17
N ARG A 392 9.74 13.72 6.82
CA ARG A 392 8.47 14.25 7.37
C ARG A 392 8.25 13.90 8.84
N ARG A 393 8.82 12.80 9.31
CA ARG A 393 8.64 12.30 10.69
C ARG A 393 9.79 12.65 11.63
N GLY A 394 10.67 13.58 11.23
CA GLY A 394 11.70 14.13 12.11
C GLY A 394 12.98 13.28 12.20
N ASP A 395 13.25 12.42 11.23
CA ASP A 395 14.53 11.70 11.09
C ASP A 395 15.35 12.26 9.91
N PRO A 396 15.92 13.48 10.03
CA PRO A 396 16.66 14.10 8.93
C PRO A 396 17.95 13.36 8.60
N GLN A 397 18.65 12.79 9.59
CA GLN A 397 19.91 12.07 9.36
C GLN A 397 19.67 10.76 8.63
N GLY A 398 18.69 9.96 9.08
CA GLY A 398 18.31 8.74 8.41
C GLY A 398 17.82 9.00 6.98
N ALA A 399 17.01 10.05 6.78
CA ALA A 399 16.60 10.45 5.44
C ALA A 399 17.80 10.84 4.55
N THR A 400 18.86 11.49 5.07
CA THR A 400 20.08 11.80 4.27
C THR A 400 20.67 10.53 3.69
N GLN A 401 20.83 9.53 4.56
CA GLN A 401 21.46 8.27 4.20
C GLN A 401 20.60 7.50 3.19
N THR A 402 19.28 7.48 3.38
CA THR A 402 18.34 6.80 2.48
C THR A 402 18.25 7.51 1.12
N TYR A 403 18.26 8.84 1.07
CA TYR A 403 18.36 9.57 -0.20
C TYR A 403 19.67 9.30 -0.93
N ALA A 404 20.79 9.17 -0.20
CA ALA A 404 22.06 8.78 -0.81
C ALA A 404 22.04 7.35 -1.35
N ASP A 405 21.35 6.41 -0.69
CA ASP A 405 21.09 5.08 -1.24
C ASP A 405 20.23 5.17 -2.52
N ALA A 406 19.19 6.01 -2.51
CA ALA A 406 18.31 6.21 -3.66
C ALA A 406 19.08 6.76 -4.86
N ALA A 407 19.90 7.79 -4.65
CA ALA A 407 20.77 8.37 -5.67
C ALA A 407 21.72 7.33 -6.28
N ARG A 408 22.34 6.48 -5.45
CA ARG A 408 23.16 5.36 -5.93
C ARG A 408 22.37 4.36 -6.76
N SER A 409 21.13 4.08 -6.36
CA SER A 409 20.24 3.21 -7.14
C SER A 409 19.90 3.82 -8.50
N VAL A 410 19.56 5.11 -8.54
CA VAL A 410 19.29 5.85 -9.79
C VAL A 410 20.52 5.83 -10.71
N ALA A 411 21.70 6.11 -10.16
CA ALA A 411 22.96 6.08 -10.93
C ALA A 411 23.26 4.69 -11.54
N SER A 412 22.79 3.61 -10.92
CA SER A 412 22.99 2.24 -11.41
C SER A 412 22.04 1.83 -12.53
N ILE A 413 21.06 2.67 -12.91
CA ILE A 413 20.12 2.40 -13.99
C ILE A 413 20.84 2.49 -15.35
N PRO A 414 20.86 1.40 -16.16
CA PRO A 414 21.57 1.39 -17.44
C PRO A 414 20.92 2.31 -18.48
N ALA A 415 19.59 2.34 -18.51
CA ALA A 415 18.82 3.09 -19.50
C ALA A 415 18.76 4.58 -19.14
N GLU A 416 19.23 5.44 -20.06
CA GLU A 416 19.30 6.89 -19.85
C GLU A 416 17.93 7.52 -19.57
N GLY A 417 16.90 7.19 -20.37
CA GLY A 417 15.55 7.75 -20.21
C GLY A 417 14.97 7.54 -18.79
N PRO A 418 14.85 6.29 -18.30
CA PRO A 418 14.43 6.01 -16.94
C PRO A 418 15.32 6.66 -15.87
N ARG A 419 16.65 6.70 -16.08
CA ARG A 419 17.59 7.36 -15.16
C ARG A 419 17.28 8.86 -15.03
N ILE A 420 17.11 9.58 -16.15
CA ILE A 420 16.76 11.01 -16.16
C ILE A 420 15.44 11.25 -15.43
N ILE A 421 14.41 10.44 -15.72
CA ILE A 421 13.09 10.57 -15.09
C ILE A 421 13.20 10.38 -13.57
N LEU A 422 13.88 9.32 -13.13
CA LEU A 422 14.00 9.02 -11.70
C LEU A 422 14.93 9.99 -10.95
N THR A 423 15.94 10.55 -11.62
CA THR A 423 16.70 11.70 -11.08
C THR A 423 15.77 12.88 -10.82
N GLY A 424 14.86 13.20 -11.75
CA GLY A 424 13.86 14.25 -11.56
C GLY A 424 12.95 13.99 -10.36
N VAL A 425 12.38 12.78 -10.26
CA VAL A 425 11.53 12.37 -9.13
C VAL A 425 12.27 12.50 -7.79
N LEU A 426 13.51 12.02 -7.73
CA LEU A 426 14.36 12.11 -6.53
C LEU A 426 14.57 13.58 -6.11
N LEU A 427 14.90 14.46 -7.06
CA LEU A 427 15.15 15.87 -6.79
C LEU A 427 13.87 16.59 -6.35
N ASP A 428 12.75 16.35 -7.03
CA ASP A 428 11.46 16.95 -6.69
C ASP A 428 11.04 16.56 -5.27
N ASP A 429 11.25 15.30 -4.89
CA ASP A 429 10.95 14.81 -3.54
C ASP A 429 11.79 15.52 -2.46
N MET A 430 13.13 15.57 -2.65
CA MET A 430 14.03 16.32 -1.76
C MET A 430 13.68 17.80 -1.66
N ILE A 431 13.32 18.44 -2.79
CA ILE A 431 12.86 19.83 -2.84
C ILE A 431 11.56 19.98 -2.03
N SER A 432 10.63 19.02 -2.16
CA SER A 432 9.34 19.02 -1.48
C SER A 432 9.50 19.02 0.05
N VAL A 433 10.42 18.21 0.58
CA VAL A 433 10.73 18.16 2.03
C VAL A 433 11.73 19.22 2.48
N GLY A 434 12.16 20.13 1.59
CA GLY A 434 13.03 21.26 1.92
C GLY A 434 14.51 20.91 2.08
N ARG A 435 14.93 19.75 1.58
CA ARG A 435 16.29 19.23 1.64
C ARG A 435 17.13 19.71 0.47
N PHE A 436 17.28 21.03 0.36
CA PHE A 436 17.95 21.67 -0.76
C PHE A 436 19.42 21.29 -0.90
N GLY A 437 20.11 21.01 0.20
CA GLY A 437 21.52 20.56 0.17
C GLY A 437 21.68 19.23 -0.56
N ASP A 438 20.88 18.24 -0.19
CA ASP A 438 20.91 16.90 -0.82
C ASP A 438 20.41 16.95 -2.26
N ALA A 439 19.40 17.79 -2.54
CA ALA A 439 18.92 18.01 -3.90
C ALA A 439 20.05 18.55 -4.78
N LYS A 440 20.78 19.58 -4.33
CA LYS A 440 21.93 20.12 -5.07
C LYS A 440 23.01 19.08 -5.29
N ALA A 441 23.34 18.28 -4.27
CA ALA A 441 24.33 17.21 -4.40
C ALA A 441 23.92 16.15 -5.44
N SER A 442 22.61 15.92 -5.61
CA SER A 442 22.07 14.93 -6.55
C SER A 442 21.89 15.46 -7.97
N VAL A 443 22.07 16.76 -8.22
CA VAL A 443 21.99 17.35 -9.58
C VAL A 443 23.02 16.72 -10.53
N GLY A 444 24.17 16.28 -10.00
CA GLY A 444 25.21 15.62 -10.79
C GLY A 444 24.82 14.25 -11.36
N LEU A 445 23.64 13.72 -11.02
CA LEU A 445 23.09 12.51 -11.64
C LEU A 445 22.60 12.74 -13.08
N TYR A 446 22.41 13.99 -13.49
CA TYR A 446 22.20 14.33 -14.90
C TYR A 446 23.53 14.44 -15.63
N ASP A 447 23.63 13.78 -16.77
CA ASP A 447 24.84 13.78 -17.59
C ASP A 447 25.00 15.09 -18.40
N ASP A 448 23.91 15.80 -18.68
CA ASP A 448 23.89 16.99 -19.51
C ASP A 448 23.60 18.29 -18.73
N ARG A 449 24.19 19.38 -19.22
CA ARG A 449 24.06 20.71 -18.60
C ARG A 449 22.63 21.26 -18.58
N PRO A 450 21.80 21.12 -19.64
CA PRO A 450 20.42 21.58 -19.62
C PRO A 450 19.58 21.00 -18.48
N HIS A 451 19.59 19.69 -18.25
CA HIS A 451 18.85 19.09 -17.13
C HIS A 451 19.40 19.54 -15.78
N GLN A 452 20.73 19.61 -15.63
CA GLN A 452 21.35 20.14 -14.41
C GLN A 452 20.89 21.57 -14.10
N LEU A 453 20.89 22.46 -15.10
CA LEU A 453 20.52 23.86 -14.92
C LEU A 453 19.02 24.00 -14.61
N ASN A 454 18.17 23.19 -15.24
CA ASN A 454 16.74 23.14 -14.94
C ASN A 454 16.47 22.71 -13.49
N ALA A 455 17.15 21.66 -13.01
CA ALA A 455 17.06 21.21 -11.63
C ALA A 455 17.54 22.26 -10.62
N LEU A 456 18.69 22.89 -10.87
CA LEU A 456 19.20 23.99 -10.05
C LEU A 456 18.20 25.16 -10.02
N GLY A 457 17.55 25.43 -11.14
CA GLY A 457 16.47 26.41 -11.25
C GLY A 457 15.27 26.07 -10.36
N ALA A 458 14.81 24.81 -10.37
CA ALA A 458 13.71 24.35 -9.51
C ALA A 458 14.05 24.46 -8.02
N ILE A 459 15.29 24.12 -7.64
CA ILE A 459 15.80 24.30 -6.26
C ILE A 459 15.75 25.78 -5.86
N ALA A 460 16.32 26.66 -6.69
CA ALA A 460 16.38 28.09 -6.44
C ALA A 460 14.97 28.73 -6.35
N GLU A 461 14.07 28.34 -7.25
CA GLU A 461 12.68 28.79 -7.26
C GLU A 461 11.92 28.35 -5.99
N SER A 462 12.06 27.09 -5.57
CA SER A 462 11.44 26.59 -4.34
C SER A 462 12.01 27.29 -3.09
N GLN A 463 13.32 27.55 -3.04
CA GLN A 463 13.92 28.34 -1.94
C GLN A 463 13.36 29.76 -1.89
N GLY A 464 13.23 30.43 -3.03
CA GLY A 464 12.58 31.74 -3.13
C GLY A 464 11.14 31.71 -2.61
N ARG A 465 10.36 30.69 -2.99
CA ARG A 465 8.97 30.49 -2.55
C ARG A 465 8.84 30.28 -1.03
N ARG A 466 9.86 29.71 -0.39
CA ARG A 466 9.89 29.44 1.06
C ARG A 466 10.61 30.53 1.87
N GLY A 467 10.84 31.71 1.29
CA GLY A 467 11.49 32.83 1.97
C GLY A 467 12.99 32.66 2.21
N ARG A 468 13.64 31.69 1.54
CA ARG A 468 15.09 31.42 1.62
C ARG A 468 15.85 31.99 0.42
N ALA A 469 15.44 33.16 -0.06
CA ALA A 469 16.01 33.77 -1.26
C ALA A 469 17.48 34.16 -1.08
N ASP A 470 17.87 34.62 0.11
CA ASP A 470 19.24 35.04 0.38
C ASP A 470 20.19 33.85 0.43
N GLU A 471 19.77 32.75 1.09
CA GLU A 471 20.48 31.47 1.03
C GLU A 471 20.64 31.01 -0.42
N ALA A 472 19.58 31.12 -1.23
CA ALA A 472 19.61 30.75 -2.63
C ALA A 472 20.65 31.55 -3.42
N ARG A 473 20.61 32.88 -3.28
CA ARG A 473 21.54 33.79 -3.97
C ARG A 473 22.98 33.56 -3.54
N ALA A 474 23.22 33.32 -2.26
CA ALA A 474 24.55 33.07 -1.72
C ALA A 474 25.21 31.83 -2.36
N TRP A 475 24.50 30.69 -2.45
CA TRP A 475 25.08 29.52 -3.09
C TRP A 475 25.17 29.65 -4.60
N ILE A 476 24.23 30.33 -5.27
CA ILE A 476 24.32 30.60 -6.72
C ILE A 476 25.60 31.40 -7.01
N THR A 477 25.89 32.43 -6.21
CA THR A 477 27.10 33.26 -6.38
C THR A 477 28.37 32.42 -6.22
N ARG A 478 28.37 31.52 -5.23
CA ARG A 478 29.54 30.73 -4.83
C ARG A 478 29.82 29.53 -5.74
N GLU A 479 28.77 28.84 -6.20
CA GLU A 479 28.87 27.50 -6.78
C GLU A 479 28.61 27.48 -8.30
N ILE A 480 27.97 28.52 -8.87
CA ILE A 480 27.51 28.53 -10.27
C ILE A 480 28.34 29.49 -11.14
N PRO A 481 28.74 29.08 -12.36
CA PRO A 481 29.46 29.95 -13.29
C PRO A 481 28.71 31.27 -13.57
N PRO A 482 29.41 32.43 -13.67
CA PRO A 482 28.78 33.74 -13.83
C PRO A 482 27.76 33.84 -14.98
N GLN A 483 28.03 33.14 -16.09
CA GLN A 483 27.17 33.11 -17.28
C GLN A 483 25.77 32.51 -17.03
N GLU A 484 25.61 31.67 -16.01
CA GLU A 484 24.35 30.99 -15.70
C GLU A 484 23.63 31.57 -14.48
N GLN A 485 24.32 32.34 -13.64
CA GLN A 485 23.77 32.92 -12.42
C GLN A 485 22.51 33.76 -12.68
N SER A 486 22.49 34.51 -13.79
CA SER A 486 21.34 35.37 -14.17
C SER A 486 20.05 34.57 -14.39
N ILE A 487 20.14 33.34 -14.90
CA ILE A 487 19.00 32.45 -15.11
C ILE A 487 18.47 31.97 -13.75
N LEU A 488 19.37 31.58 -12.84
CA LEU A 488 18.98 31.10 -11.51
C LEU A 488 18.45 32.22 -10.61
N TYR A 489 19.00 33.43 -10.66
CA TYR A 489 18.44 34.57 -9.92
C TYR A 489 17.02 34.91 -10.39
N ARG A 490 16.73 34.78 -11.69
CA ARG A 490 15.36 34.92 -12.20
C ARG A 490 14.43 33.86 -11.61
N ARG A 491 14.89 32.63 -11.46
CA ARG A 491 14.14 31.55 -10.79
C ARG A 491 13.88 31.85 -9.32
N VAL A 492 14.87 32.34 -8.57
CA VAL A 492 14.67 32.81 -7.19
C VAL A 492 13.57 33.87 -7.12
N ASN A 493 13.66 34.90 -7.97
CA ASN A 493 12.67 35.99 -8.00
C ASN A 493 11.27 35.49 -8.39
N ALA A 494 11.15 34.57 -9.34
CA ALA A 494 9.88 33.94 -9.69
C ALA A 494 9.26 33.21 -8.48
N GLY A 495 10.07 32.50 -7.70
CA GLY A 495 9.65 31.89 -6.44
C GLY A 495 9.12 32.90 -5.42
N ILE A 496 9.82 34.02 -5.24
CA ILE A 496 9.39 35.11 -4.34
C ILE A 496 8.05 35.69 -4.78
N ILE A 497 7.90 36.02 -6.07
CA ILE A 497 6.67 36.60 -6.62
C ILE A 497 5.50 35.63 -6.43
N SER A 498 5.70 34.34 -6.74
CA SER A 498 4.69 33.29 -6.55
C SER A 498 4.23 33.17 -5.09
N ALA A 499 5.14 33.34 -4.12
CA ALA A 499 4.79 33.34 -2.70
C ALA A 499 3.93 34.57 -2.32
N ILE A 500 4.28 35.76 -2.81
CA ILE A 500 3.52 36.99 -2.57
C ILE A 500 2.10 36.90 -3.14
N GLU A 501 1.96 36.37 -4.36
CA GLU A 501 0.66 36.17 -5.01
C GLU A 501 -0.22 35.16 -4.26
N SER A 502 0.37 34.08 -3.76
CA SER A 502 -0.32 33.08 -2.95
C SER A 502 -0.85 33.66 -1.63
N SER A 503 -0.02 34.45 -0.93
CA SER A 503 -0.43 35.14 0.30
C SER A 503 -1.57 36.13 0.05
N ARG A 504 -1.46 36.95 -1.00
CA ARG A 504 -2.52 37.89 -1.39
C ARG A 504 -3.84 37.20 -1.69
N SER A 505 -3.79 36.06 -2.37
CA SER A 505 -5.00 35.28 -2.71
C SER A 505 -5.68 34.72 -1.46
N LYS A 506 -4.90 34.27 -0.47
CA LYS A 506 -5.42 33.82 0.83
C LYS A 506 -6.06 34.97 1.62
N ASP A 507 -5.44 36.15 1.64
CA ASP A 507 -5.98 37.32 2.33
C ASP A 507 -7.32 37.77 1.75
N ILE A 508 -7.43 37.79 0.40
CA ILE A 508 -8.69 38.10 -0.27
C ILE A 508 -9.76 37.05 0.05
N SER A 509 -9.40 35.76 0.04
CA SER A 509 -10.34 34.68 0.39
C SER A 509 -10.79 34.75 1.85
N ASN A 510 -9.93 35.21 2.76
CA ASN A 510 -10.26 35.36 4.18
C ASN A 510 -11.13 36.59 4.44
N GLN A 511 -10.98 37.67 3.66
CA GLN A 511 -11.85 38.85 3.74
C GLN A 511 -13.28 38.60 3.22
N GLN A 512 -13.48 37.56 2.41
CA GLN A 512 -14.78 37.19 1.84
C GLN A 512 -15.57 36.19 2.71
N ARG A 513 -14.94 35.61 3.74
CA ARG A 513 -15.61 34.77 4.74
C ARG A 513 -15.96 35.61 5.96
#